data_AF-A0A257NBT3-F1
#
_entry.id   AF-A0A257NBT3-F1
#
_cell.length_a   1.000
_cell.length_b   1.000
_cell.length_c   1.000
_cell.angle_alpha   90.00
_cell.angle_beta   90.00
_cell.angle_gamma   90.00
#
_symmetry.space_group_name_H-M   'P 1'
#
loop_
_entity.id
_entity.type
_entity.pdbx_description
1 polymer ?
#
loop_
_entity_poly.entity_id
_entity_poly.type
_entity_poly.pdbx_seq_one_letter_code
_entity_poly.pdbx_strand_id
1 'polypeptide(L)'
;MPNARIYLSIIIALLIGIFFYFDLQQLLTLDNLKSQQETIVTYRNDHPLLATAIYAIVYIAVTGLSLPGATILTLAGGAVFGLLWGTLIVSFASSIGATLAFLAARFLFRDAVNDKFSMPSSIFISKKSIQA
;
A
#
# COMPACT_ATOMS: atom_id res chain seq x y z
N MET A 1 -9.27 13.96 -16.34
CA MET A 1 -10.29 12.91 -16.56
C MET A 1 -10.85 12.46 -15.22
N PRO A 2 -12.00 13.03 -14.77
CA PRO A 2 -12.56 12.78 -13.44
C PRO A 2 -12.89 11.31 -13.17
N ASN A 3 -13.21 10.55 -14.21
CA ASN A 3 -13.64 9.16 -14.12
C ASN A 3 -12.53 8.22 -13.60
N ALA A 4 -11.28 8.43 -14.00
CA ALA A 4 -10.16 7.58 -13.59
C ALA A 4 -9.88 7.63 -12.08
N ARG A 5 -10.09 8.80 -11.46
CA ARG A 5 -9.95 8.97 -10.00
C ARG A 5 -11.04 8.19 -9.26
N ILE A 6 -12.27 8.25 -9.77
CA ILE A 6 -13.42 7.52 -9.20
C ILE A 6 -13.19 6.01 -9.29
N TYR A 7 -12.77 5.49 -10.45
CA TYR A 7 -12.46 4.07 -10.61
C TYR A 7 -11.34 3.62 -9.66
N LEU A 8 -10.28 4.40 -9.53
CA LEU A 8 -9.17 4.11 -8.61
C LEU A 8 -9.68 4.05 -7.15
N SER A 9 -10.46 5.02 -6.71
CA SER A 9 -11.05 5.04 -5.36
C SER A 9 -11.93 3.83 -5.09
N ILE A 10 -12.78 3.45 -6.06
CA ILE A 10 -13.65 2.28 -5.96
C ILE A 10 -12.83 1.00 -5.83
N ILE A 11 -11.78 0.84 -6.66
CA ILE A 11 -10.91 -0.34 -6.60
C ILE A 11 -10.21 -0.42 -5.24
N ILE A 12 -9.64 0.67 -4.74
CA ILE A 12 -8.97 0.69 -3.43
C ILE A 12 -9.98 0.35 -2.32
N ALA A 13 -11.16 0.97 -2.32
CA ALA A 13 -12.21 0.70 -1.34
C ALA A 13 -12.69 -0.75 -1.39
N LEU A 14 -12.83 -1.33 -2.58
CA LEU A 14 -13.20 -2.73 -2.77
C LEU A 14 -12.12 -3.67 -2.20
N LEU A 15 -10.85 -3.43 -2.51
CA LEU A 15 -9.74 -4.24 -2.00
C LEU A 15 -9.63 -4.17 -0.48
N ILE A 16 -9.78 -2.98 0.10
CA ILE A 16 -9.84 -2.80 1.57
C ILE A 16 -11.07 -3.54 2.13
N GLY A 17 -12.23 -3.42 1.50
CA GLY A 17 -13.47 -4.10 1.91
C GLY A 17 -13.33 -5.62 1.90
N ILE A 18 -12.71 -6.19 0.87
CA ILE A 18 -12.38 -7.63 0.79
C ILE A 18 -11.45 -8.02 1.94
N PHE A 19 -10.41 -7.22 2.22
CA PHE A 19 -9.47 -7.52 3.31
C PHE A 19 -10.18 -7.67 4.66
N PHE A 20 -11.11 -6.76 4.98
CA PHE A 20 -11.90 -6.81 6.22
C PHE A 20 -12.99 -7.88 6.17
N TYR A 21 -13.65 -8.10 5.03
CA TYR A 21 -14.73 -9.09 4.89
C TYR A 21 -14.22 -10.52 5.08
N PHE A 22 -13.02 -10.83 4.58
CA PHE A 22 -12.41 -12.15 4.72
C PHE A 22 -11.61 -12.31 6.04
N ASP A 23 -11.64 -11.32 6.94
CA ASP A 23 -10.90 -11.33 8.20
C ASP A 23 -9.41 -11.72 8.03
N LEU A 24 -8.78 -11.22 6.96
CA LEU A 24 -7.35 -11.50 6.67
C LEU A 24 -6.44 -11.07 7.81
N GLN A 25 -6.92 -10.16 8.67
CA GLN A 25 -6.24 -9.73 9.88
C GLN A 25 -6.04 -10.88 10.88
N GLN A 26 -6.98 -11.83 10.96
CA GLN A 26 -6.84 -13.02 11.77
C GLN A 26 -5.74 -13.94 11.22
N LEU A 27 -5.69 -14.13 9.89
CA LEU A 27 -4.60 -14.84 9.21
C LEU A 27 -3.24 -14.16 9.45
N LEU A 28 -3.20 -12.84 9.51
CA LEU A 28 -2.03 -12.01 9.80
C LEU A 28 -1.76 -11.82 11.30
N THR A 29 -2.13 -12.78 12.13
CA THR A 29 -1.80 -12.81 13.56
C THR A 29 -0.61 -13.73 13.82
N LEU A 30 0.25 -13.36 14.77
CA LEU A 30 1.44 -14.15 15.13
C LEU A 30 1.08 -15.60 15.52
N ASP A 31 -0.01 -15.80 16.25
CA ASP A 31 -0.48 -17.13 16.66
C ASP A 31 -0.84 -18.00 15.45
N ASN A 32 -1.57 -17.44 14.47
CA ASN A 32 -1.93 -18.16 13.25
C ASN A 32 -0.69 -18.49 12.40
N LEU A 33 0.22 -17.53 12.24
CA LEU A 33 1.48 -17.78 11.53
C LEU A 33 2.32 -18.86 12.20
N LYS A 34 2.38 -18.86 13.54
CA LYS A 34 3.10 -19.89 14.29
C LYS A 34 2.45 -21.25 14.15
N SER A 35 1.12 -21.32 14.19
CA SER A 35 0.36 -22.57 14.03
C SER A 35 0.51 -23.18 12.63
N GLN A 36 0.64 -22.34 11.59
CA GLN A 36 0.78 -22.77 10.20
C GLN A 36 2.22 -22.67 9.67
N GLN A 37 3.19 -22.40 10.55
CA GLN A 37 4.57 -22.13 10.15
C GLN A 37 5.16 -23.32 9.37
N GLU A 38 4.96 -24.53 9.88
CA GLU A 38 5.47 -25.75 9.25
C GLU A 38 4.86 -25.94 7.85
N THR A 39 3.54 -25.76 7.71
CA THR A 39 2.85 -25.85 6.41
C THR A 39 3.37 -24.82 5.41
N ILE A 40 3.58 -23.58 5.85
CA ILE A 40 4.09 -22.50 4.99
C ILE A 40 5.53 -22.78 4.55
N VAL A 41 6.38 -23.28 5.46
CA VAL A 41 7.77 -23.64 5.14
C VAL A 41 7.83 -24.83 4.19
N THR A 42 6.98 -25.84 4.39
CA THR A 42 6.89 -27.00 3.48
C THR A 42 6.45 -26.56 2.09
N TYR A 43 5.41 -25.73 1.98
CA TYR A 43 4.99 -25.16 0.68
C TYR A 43 6.10 -24.33 0.01
N ARG A 44 6.86 -23.56 0.79
CA ARG A 44 8.02 -22.81 0.30
C ARG A 44 9.12 -23.76 -0.22
N ASN A 45 9.31 -24.92 0.39
CA ASN A 45 10.32 -25.89 -0.05
C ASN A 45 9.90 -26.59 -1.35
N ASP A 46 8.60 -26.89 -1.49
CA ASP A 46 8.07 -27.52 -2.69
C ASP A 46 8.03 -26.54 -3.89
N HIS A 47 7.70 -25.27 -3.63
CA HIS A 47 7.54 -24.24 -4.65
C HIS A 47 8.19 -22.90 -4.28
N PRO A 48 9.54 -22.81 -4.23
CA PRO A 48 10.25 -21.65 -3.69
C PRO A 48 10.00 -20.36 -4.48
N LEU A 49 9.98 -20.43 -5.82
CA LEU A 49 9.71 -19.28 -6.67
C LEU A 49 8.27 -18.76 -6.49
N LEU A 50 7.31 -19.68 -6.45
CA LEU A 50 5.89 -19.36 -6.35
C LEU A 50 5.56 -18.79 -4.96
N ALA A 51 6.09 -19.41 -3.90
CA ALA A 51 5.94 -18.93 -2.53
C ALA A 51 6.54 -17.52 -2.35
N THR A 52 7.72 -17.27 -2.93
CA THR A 52 8.35 -15.94 -2.91
C THR A 52 7.50 -14.90 -3.64
N ALA A 53 6.97 -15.25 -4.82
CA ALA A 53 6.12 -14.36 -5.61
C ALA A 53 4.81 -14.03 -4.88
N ILE A 54 4.13 -15.03 -4.33
CA ILE A 54 2.90 -14.83 -3.52
C ILE A 54 3.21 -13.92 -2.34
N TYR A 55 4.24 -14.22 -1.56
CA TYR A 55 4.61 -13.43 -0.40
C TYR A 55 4.89 -11.97 -0.77
N ALA A 56 5.67 -11.74 -1.84
CA ALA A 56 5.99 -10.39 -2.31
C ALA A 56 4.73 -9.62 -2.76
N ILE A 57 3.84 -10.25 -3.53
CA ILE A 57 2.58 -9.62 -3.98
C ILE A 57 1.69 -9.26 -2.80
N VAL A 58 1.53 -10.18 -1.84
CA VAL A 58 0.75 -9.93 -0.62
C VAL A 58 1.36 -8.78 0.17
N TYR A 59 2.68 -8.77 0.35
CA TYR A 59 3.37 -7.68 1.05
C TYR A 59 3.18 -6.32 0.35
N ILE A 60 3.33 -6.27 -0.97
CA ILE A 60 3.11 -5.07 -1.79
C ILE A 60 1.67 -4.59 -1.65
N ALA A 61 0.69 -5.49 -1.65
CA ALA A 61 -0.71 -5.13 -1.48
C ALA A 61 -0.97 -4.55 -0.08
N VAL A 62 -0.53 -5.23 0.99
CA VAL A 62 -0.73 -4.75 2.37
C VAL A 62 -0.05 -3.40 2.59
N THR A 63 1.19 -3.23 2.12
CA THR A 63 1.91 -1.96 2.27
C THR A 63 1.37 -0.85 1.36
N GLY A 64 1.05 -1.16 0.09
CA GLY A 64 0.53 -0.21 -0.87
C GLY A 64 -0.88 0.29 -0.53
N LEU A 65 -1.71 -0.57 0.07
CA LEU A 65 -3.01 -0.19 0.59
C LEU A 65 -2.96 0.34 2.03
N SER A 66 -1.78 0.34 2.66
CA SER A 66 -1.58 0.72 4.07
C SER A 66 -2.50 -0.04 5.05
N LEU A 67 -2.64 -1.35 4.82
CA LEU A 67 -3.45 -2.26 5.63
C LEU A 67 -2.72 -2.67 6.92
N PRO A 68 -3.46 -2.97 8.01
CA PRO A 68 -2.86 -3.52 9.22
C PRO A 68 -2.30 -4.93 8.94
N GLY A 69 -1.19 -5.29 9.60
CA GLY A 69 -0.57 -6.61 9.47
C GLY A 69 0.74 -6.64 8.68
N ALA A 70 1.18 -5.52 8.11
CA ALA A 70 2.48 -5.42 7.42
C ALA A 70 3.66 -5.87 8.30
N THR A 71 3.67 -5.47 9.57
CA THR A 71 4.70 -5.88 10.55
C THR A 71 4.72 -7.38 10.75
N ILE A 72 3.56 -8.01 10.84
CA ILE A 72 3.43 -9.46 11.03
C ILE A 72 3.89 -10.20 9.78
N LEU A 73 3.56 -9.68 8.59
CA LEU A 73 4.10 -10.17 7.32
C LEU A 73 5.62 -10.08 7.26
N THR A 74 6.23 -8.97 7.68
CA THR A 74 7.69 -8.83 7.74
C THR A 74 8.33 -9.91 8.62
N LEU A 75 7.74 -10.17 9.79
CA LEU A 75 8.19 -11.23 10.69
C LEU A 75 8.02 -12.61 10.06
N ALA A 76 6.90 -12.85 9.36
CA ALA A 76 6.65 -14.07 8.60
C ALA A 76 7.73 -14.28 7.53
N GLY A 77 8.09 -13.22 6.79
CA GLY A 77 9.14 -13.28 5.77
C GLY A 77 10.48 -13.69 6.35
N GLY A 78 10.85 -13.13 7.50
CA GLY A 78 12.07 -13.52 8.22
C GLY A 78 12.05 -14.97 8.72
N ALA A 79 10.90 -15.44 9.20
CA ALA A 79 10.72 -16.81 9.69
C ALA A 79 10.69 -17.85 8.55
N VAL A 80 10.07 -17.51 7.42
CA VAL A 80 9.84 -18.44 6.29
C VAL A 80 11.01 -18.46 5.33
N PHE A 81 11.62 -17.32 5.00
CA PHE A 81 12.72 -17.22 4.02
C PHE A 81 14.10 -17.06 4.68
N GLY A 82 14.14 -16.84 5.99
CA GLY A 82 15.35 -16.48 6.73
C GLY A 82 15.62 -14.98 6.71
N LEU A 83 16.52 -14.53 7.58
CA LEU A 83 16.76 -13.09 7.78
C LEU A 83 17.27 -12.38 6.52
N LEU A 84 18.26 -12.95 5.82
CA LEU A 84 18.87 -12.33 4.64
C LEU A 84 17.88 -12.24 3.48
N TRP A 85 17.33 -13.37 3.05
CA TRP A 85 16.39 -13.43 1.92
C TRP A 85 15.08 -12.72 2.24
N GLY A 86 14.55 -12.90 3.45
CA GLY A 86 13.36 -12.18 3.90
C GLY A 86 13.56 -10.66 3.85
N THR A 87 14.70 -10.15 4.33
CA THR A 87 15.01 -8.70 4.27
C THR A 87 15.10 -8.20 2.84
N LEU A 88 15.77 -8.93 1.95
CA LEU A 88 15.86 -8.56 0.54
C LEU A 88 14.47 -8.47 -0.10
N ILE A 89 13.67 -9.52 0.02
CA ILE A 89 12.32 -9.58 -0.55
C ILE A 89 11.45 -8.46 0.01
N VAL A 90 11.44 -8.27 1.34
CA VAL A 90 10.68 -7.23 2.01
C VAL A 90 11.11 -5.83 1.60
N SER A 91 12.41 -5.58 1.42
CA SER A 91 12.91 -4.26 1.03
C SER A 91 12.40 -3.85 -0.35
N PHE A 92 12.53 -4.74 -1.35
CA PHE A 92 12.01 -4.49 -2.69
C PHE A 92 10.48 -4.37 -2.69
N ALA A 93 9.79 -5.28 -2.01
CA ALA A 93 8.33 -5.26 -1.91
C ALA A 93 7.82 -3.97 -1.23
N SER A 94 8.50 -3.52 -0.16
CA SER A 94 8.18 -2.28 0.55
C SER A 94 8.34 -1.04 -0.33
N SER A 95 9.45 -0.94 -1.08
CA SER A 95 9.67 0.17 -2.01
C SER A 95 8.62 0.22 -3.11
N ILE A 96 8.22 -0.93 -3.65
CA ILE A 96 7.16 -1.01 -4.67
C ILE A 96 5.81 -0.60 -4.07
N GLY A 97 5.45 -1.15 -2.91
CA GLY A 97 4.22 -0.81 -2.20
C GLY A 97 4.13 0.69 -1.87
N ALA A 98 5.20 1.27 -1.33
CA ALA A 98 5.27 2.70 -1.03
C ALA A 98 5.15 3.56 -2.30
N THR A 99 5.75 3.13 -3.41
CA THR A 99 5.63 3.82 -4.70
C THR A 99 4.19 3.79 -5.21
N LEU A 100 3.51 2.63 -5.09
CA LEU A 100 2.09 2.50 -5.47
C LEU A 100 1.19 3.36 -4.58
N ALA A 101 1.41 3.36 -3.27
CA ALA A 101 0.67 4.21 -2.32
C ALA A 101 0.85 5.69 -2.65
N PHE A 102 2.08 6.11 -2.94
CA PHE A 102 2.39 7.48 -3.37
C PHE A 102 1.69 7.84 -4.68
N LEU A 103 1.71 6.94 -5.66
CA LEU A 103 1.07 7.16 -6.95
C LEU A 103 -0.45 7.26 -6.81
N ALA A 104 -1.05 6.40 -6.00
CA ALA A 104 -2.47 6.45 -5.66
C ALA A 104 -2.83 7.79 -4.99
N ALA A 105 -2.06 8.20 -3.97
CA ALA A 105 -2.24 9.50 -3.30
C ALA A 105 -2.13 10.66 -4.31
N ARG A 106 -1.13 10.62 -5.21
CA ARG A 106 -0.95 11.66 -6.24
C ARG A 106 -2.17 11.81 -7.14
N PHE A 107 -2.81 10.71 -7.55
CA PHE A 107 -4.01 10.77 -8.38
C PHE A 107 -5.26 11.18 -7.58
N LEU A 108 -5.38 10.73 -6.34
CA LEU A 108 -6.52 11.04 -5.48
C LEU A 108 -6.51 12.49 -4.99
N PHE A 109 -5.35 13.06 -4.63
CA PHE A 109 -5.25 14.39 -4.03
C PHE A 109 -4.88 15.51 -5.00
N ARG A 110 -4.68 15.22 -6.29
CA ARG A 110 -4.26 16.21 -7.31
C ARG A 110 -5.09 17.50 -7.30
N ASP A 111 -6.42 17.35 -7.30
CA ASP A 111 -7.33 18.48 -7.43
C ASP A 111 -7.48 19.23 -6.10
N ALA A 112 -7.48 18.52 -4.96
CA ALA A 112 -7.47 19.15 -3.63
C ALA A 112 -6.23 20.02 -3.37
N VAL A 113 -5.07 19.65 -3.95
CA VAL A 113 -3.85 20.46 -3.89
C VAL A 113 -3.97 21.68 -4.81
N ASN A 114 -4.46 21.51 -6.05
CA ASN A 114 -4.65 22.63 -6.97
C ASN A 114 -5.61 23.68 -6.40
N ASP A 115 -6.74 23.27 -5.83
CA ASP A 115 -7.73 24.20 -5.28
C ASP A 115 -7.20 24.96 -4.06
N LYS A 116 -6.34 24.34 -3.24
CA LYS A 116 -5.81 24.96 -2.03
C LYS A 116 -4.67 25.95 -2.27
N PHE A 117 -3.89 25.77 -3.34
CA PHE A 117 -2.79 26.68 -3.71
C PHE A 117 -3.16 27.68 -4.81
N SER A 118 -4.35 27.56 -5.40
CA SER A 118 -4.95 28.60 -6.25
C SER A 118 -5.48 29.75 -5.38
N MET A 119 -4.62 30.42 -4.61
CA MET A 119 -5.00 31.70 -3.99
C MET A 119 -5.18 32.75 -5.10
N PRO A 120 -6.32 33.48 -5.14
CA PRO A 120 -6.50 34.57 -6.09
C PRO A 120 -5.49 35.70 -5.80
N SER A 121 -4.50 35.88 -6.67
CA SER A 121 -3.59 37.05 -6.68
C SER A 121 -4.29 38.34 -7.14
N SER A 122 -5.61 38.32 -7.36
CA SER A 122 -6.38 39.42 -7.95
C SER A 122 -6.65 40.60 -7.02
N ILE A 123 -6.29 40.54 -5.73
CA ILE A 123 -6.52 41.65 -4.79
C ILE A 123 -5.52 42.81 -4.96
N PHE A 124 -4.38 42.61 -5.65
CA PHE A 124 -3.32 43.62 -5.71
C PHE A 124 -3.40 44.63 -6.88
N ILE A 125 -4.26 44.43 -7.89
CA ILE A 125 -4.29 45.32 -9.08
C ILE A 125 -5.36 46.43 -8.99
N SER A 126 -6.38 46.31 -8.13
CA SER A 126 -7.50 47.28 -8.12
C SER A 126 -7.24 48.59 -7.35
N LYS A 127 -6.15 48.71 -6.58
CA LYS A 127 -5.93 49.91 -5.74
C LYS A 127 -5.02 50.98 -6.38
N LYS A 128 -4.36 50.68 -7.50
CA LYS A 128 -3.40 51.62 -8.14
C LYS A 128 -4.03 52.58 -9.15
N SER A 129 -5.27 52.32 -9.61
CA SER A 129 -5.96 53.15 -10.61
C SER A 129 -6.89 54.23 -10.02
N ILE A 130 -7.01 54.33 -8.70
CA ILE A 130 -7.92 55.30 -8.03
C ILE A 130 -7.13 56.49 -7.42
N GLN A 131 -5.79 56.51 -7.53
CA GLN A 131 -4.95 57.58 -6.95
C GLN A 131 -3.99 58.24 -7.95
N ALA A 132 -4.23 58.14 -9.26
CA ALA A 132 -3.46 58.83 -10.31
C ALA A 132 -4.33 59.87 -11.01
#